data_AF-A0A3C1KR83-F1
#
_entry.id   AF-A0A3C1KR83-F1
#
_cell.length_a   1.000
_cell.length_b   1.000
_cell.length_c   1.000
_cell.angle_alpha   90.00
_cell.angle_beta   90.00
_cell.angle_gamma   90.00
#
_symmetry.space_group_name_H-M   'P 1'
#
loop_
_entity.id
_entity.type
_entity.pdbx_description
1 polymer ?
#
loop_
_entity_poly.entity_id
_entity_poly.type
_entity_poly.pdbx_seq_one_letter_code
_entity_poly.pdbx_strand_id
1 'polypeptide(L)'
;ASEEPGRLPRDVQPEVFMLNVVARDPEGFRGDEILHILLACDLRFGDMSFFHRHEQEAGRGPIQFSVANMMQPGVFDIDNMSDFSTPGLVFFVTLPGPVDMMQAFDYMLETAQTVAHNLKGDVLDETRSALTRQTLEHSRQQIRDLERRMLAHAR
;
A
#
# COMPACT_ATOMS: atom_id res chain seq x y z
N ALA A 1 21.95 1.29 -17.29
CA ALA A 1 21.03 2.43 -17.35
C ALA A 1 20.50 2.64 -15.94
N SER A 2 20.55 3.85 -15.41
CA SER A 2 19.96 4.18 -14.11
C SER A 2 18.45 4.14 -14.30
N GLU A 3 17.79 3.09 -13.83
CA GLU A 3 16.33 3.00 -13.88
C GLU A 3 15.77 4.09 -12.95
N GLU A 4 14.93 4.98 -13.49
CA GLU A 4 14.26 6.00 -12.69
C GLU A 4 13.38 5.33 -11.61
N PRO A 5 13.27 5.94 -10.41
CA PRO A 5 12.37 5.42 -9.39
C PRO A 5 10.94 5.33 -9.93
N GLY A 6 10.24 4.24 -9.60
CA GLY A 6 8.85 4.04 -9.99
C GLY A 6 7.97 5.22 -9.55
N ARG A 7 6.98 5.57 -10.38
CA ARG A 7 6.03 6.67 -10.12
C ARG A 7 4.60 6.15 -10.17
N LEU A 8 3.73 6.74 -9.38
CA LEU A 8 2.30 6.44 -9.45
C LEU A 8 1.69 7.01 -10.75
N PRO A 9 0.71 6.32 -11.37
CA PRO A 9 0.03 6.81 -12.57
C PRO A 9 -0.69 8.15 -12.30
N ARG A 10 -0.51 9.13 -13.20
CA ARG A 10 -1.14 10.47 -13.10
C ARG A 10 -2.21 10.73 -14.16
N ASP A 11 -2.10 10.05 -15.31
CA ASP A 11 -2.88 10.34 -16.53
C ASP A 11 -3.85 9.21 -16.93
N VAL A 12 -4.02 8.21 -16.07
CA VAL A 12 -4.94 7.07 -16.27
C VAL A 12 -5.99 7.08 -15.16
N GLN A 13 -7.18 6.52 -15.39
CA GLN A 13 -8.11 6.16 -14.31
C GLN A 13 -7.80 4.72 -13.86
N PRO A 14 -6.96 4.51 -12.83
CA PRO A 14 -6.61 3.17 -12.42
C PRO A 14 -7.72 2.53 -11.58
N GLU A 15 -7.73 1.20 -11.53
CA GLU A 15 -8.42 0.47 -10.49
C GLU A 15 -7.56 0.47 -9.23
N VAL A 16 -8.13 0.84 -8.09
CA VAL A 16 -7.41 0.95 -6.82
C VAL A 16 -8.01 -0.01 -5.81
N PHE A 17 -7.16 -0.85 -5.23
CA PHE A 17 -7.53 -1.75 -4.14
C PHE A 17 -6.84 -1.29 -2.88
N MET A 18 -7.57 -1.25 -1.76
CA MET A 18 -7.10 -0.62 -0.53
C MET A 18 -7.33 -1.51 0.68
N LEU A 19 -6.42 -1.42 1.65
CA LEU A 19 -6.57 -1.94 3.00
C LEU A 19 -6.22 -0.82 3.99
N ASN A 20 -6.94 -0.78 5.10
CA ASN A 20 -6.67 0.16 6.18
C ASN A 20 -6.02 -0.58 7.34
N VAL A 21 -4.99 0.00 7.94
CA VAL A 21 -4.44 -0.48 9.22
C VAL A 21 -4.71 0.61 10.26
N VAL A 22 -5.54 0.30 11.26
CA VAL A 22 -6.02 1.27 12.25
C VAL A 22 -5.49 0.91 13.63
N ALA A 23 -5.02 1.89 14.38
CA ALA A 23 -4.54 1.70 15.74
C ALA A 23 -5.68 1.30 16.68
N ARG A 24 -5.41 0.33 17.57
CA ARG A 24 -6.31 0.03 18.69
C ARG A 24 -6.21 1.08 19.79
N ASP A 25 -5.04 1.69 19.91
CA ASP A 25 -4.78 2.77 20.85
C ASP A 25 -5.34 4.10 20.30
N PRO A 26 -6.16 4.84 21.06
CA PRO A 26 -6.63 6.17 20.66
C PRO A 26 -5.52 7.19 20.39
N GLU A 27 -4.33 7.02 20.96
CA GLU A 27 -3.17 7.89 20.69
C GLU A 27 -2.58 7.67 19.28
N GLY A 28 -2.95 6.57 18.62
CA GLY A 28 -2.51 6.23 17.27
C GLY A 28 -1.15 5.52 17.23
N PHE A 29 -0.65 5.33 16.02
CA PHE A 29 0.71 4.84 15.77
C PHE A 29 1.70 6.00 15.84
N ARG A 30 2.85 5.78 16.49
CA ARG A 30 3.95 6.74 16.50
C ARG A 30 4.73 6.68 15.19
N GLY A 31 5.19 7.83 14.71
CA GLY A 31 5.89 7.94 13.43
C GLY A 31 7.22 7.19 13.38
N ASP A 32 7.99 7.18 14.47
CA ASP A 32 9.22 6.41 14.57
C ASP A 32 9.00 4.90 14.41
N GLU A 33 7.95 4.36 15.03
CA GLU A 33 7.56 2.95 14.89
C GLU A 33 7.05 2.62 13.48
N ILE A 34 6.26 3.52 12.87
CA ILE A 34 5.80 3.39 11.47
C ILE A 34 7.00 3.35 10.53
N LEU A 35 7.91 4.31 10.64
CA LEU A 35 9.10 4.39 9.79
C LEU A 35 9.93 3.10 9.93
N HIS A 36 10.15 2.64 11.16
CA HIS A 36 10.92 1.42 11.42
C HIS A 36 10.30 0.20 10.73
N ILE A 37 9.00 -0.05 10.92
CA ILE A 37 8.36 -1.26 10.37
C ILE A 37 8.22 -1.19 8.84
N LEU A 38 7.92 -0.01 8.27
CA LEU A 38 7.81 0.12 6.82
C LEU A 38 9.15 -0.10 6.13
N LEU A 39 10.26 0.42 6.69
CA LEU A 39 11.60 0.16 6.16
C LEU A 39 11.99 -1.33 6.28
N ALA A 40 11.62 -1.98 7.38
CA ALA A 40 11.85 -3.42 7.60
C ALA A 40 11.05 -4.30 6.63
N CYS A 41 9.90 -3.83 6.17
CA CYS A 41 9.10 -4.46 5.11
C CYS A 41 9.55 -4.07 3.68
N ASP A 42 10.74 -3.48 3.55
CA ASP A 42 11.35 -3.02 2.29
C ASP A 42 10.58 -1.92 1.55
N LEU A 43 9.76 -1.13 2.27
CA LEU A 43 9.20 0.08 1.69
C LEU A 43 10.21 1.21 1.70
N ARG A 44 10.14 2.09 0.70
CA ARG A 44 10.96 3.28 0.57
C ARG A 44 10.09 4.51 0.39
N PHE A 45 10.44 5.59 1.06
CA PHE A 45 9.80 6.88 0.86
C PHE A 45 10.11 7.41 -0.54
N GLY A 46 9.10 7.91 -1.25
CA GLY A 46 9.27 8.29 -2.65
C GLY A 46 8.16 9.19 -3.20
N ASP A 47 7.64 8.81 -4.37
CA ASP A 47 6.70 9.61 -5.14
C ASP A 47 5.49 10.04 -4.29
N MET A 48 5.06 11.29 -4.48
CA MET A 48 3.94 11.88 -3.75
C MET A 48 4.06 11.87 -2.21
N SER A 49 5.29 11.73 -1.67
CA SER A 49 5.53 11.67 -0.23
C SER A 49 4.82 10.52 0.48
N PHE A 50 4.72 9.38 -0.21
CA PHE A 50 4.27 8.10 0.32
C PHE A 50 5.42 7.12 0.48
N PHE A 51 5.16 6.01 1.15
CA PHE A 51 6.05 4.85 1.12
C PHE A 51 5.62 3.89 0.02
N HIS A 52 6.57 3.28 -0.67
CA HIS A 52 6.31 2.36 -1.77
C HIS A 52 7.11 1.08 -1.58
N ARG A 53 6.48 -0.06 -1.86
CA ARG A 53 7.21 -1.28 -2.15
C ARG A 53 7.39 -1.37 -3.66
N HIS A 54 8.61 -1.65 -4.09
CA HIS A 54 8.92 -1.87 -5.49
C HIS A 54 9.21 -3.36 -5.75
N GLU A 55 9.10 -3.78 -7.01
CA GLU A 55 9.35 -5.18 -7.38
C GLU A 55 10.80 -5.62 -7.18
N GLN A 56 11.74 -4.70 -7.29
CA GLN A 56 13.14 -4.97 -7.03
C GLN A 56 13.57 -4.29 -5.73
N GLU A 57 14.55 -4.90 -5.07
CA GLU A 57 15.16 -4.38 -3.85
C GLU A 57 15.67 -2.94 -4.03
N ALA A 58 15.78 -2.23 -2.91
CA ALA A 58 16.28 -0.86 -2.86
C ALA A 58 15.44 0.15 -3.68
N GLY A 59 14.15 -0.12 -3.89
CA GLY A 59 13.20 0.82 -4.50
C GLY A 59 13.31 0.92 -6.01
N ARG A 60 13.66 -0.17 -6.70
CA ARG A 60 13.84 -0.19 -8.16
C ARG A 60 12.70 -0.92 -8.87
N GLY A 61 12.45 -0.52 -10.11
CA GLY A 61 11.36 -1.08 -10.92
C GLY A 61 9.98 -0.56 -10.53
N PRO A 62 8.92 -1.18 -11.08
CA PRO A 62 7.54 -0.76 -10.84
C PRO A 62 7.17 -0.78 -9.36
N ILE A 63 6.29 0.14 -8.96
CA ILE A 63 5.68 0.13 -7.64
C ILE A 63 4.68 -1.03 -7.58
N GLN A 64 4.84 -1.91 -6.60
CA GLN A 64 3.87 -2.96 -6.29
C GLN A 64 2.67 -2.38 -5.55
N PHE A 65 2.91 -1.66 -4.45
CA PHE A 65 1.88 -0.96 -3.69
C PHE A 65 2.49 0.20 -2.92
N SER A 66 1.62 1.06 -2.42
CA SER A 66 1.99 2.25 -1.66
C SER A 66 1.28 2.29 -0.31
N VAL A 67 1.86 3.05 0.61
CA VAL A 67 1.33 3.32 1.95
C VAL A 67 1.28 4.82 2.16
N ALA A 68 0.08 5.31 2.48
CA ALA A 68 -0.23 6.69 2.78
C ALA A 68 -0.66 6.83 4.25
N ASN A 69 -0.60 8.05 4.75
CA ASN A 69 -1.21 8.42 6.02
C ASN A 69 -2.73 8.42 5.87
N MET A 70 -3.47 7.90 6.87
CA MET A 70 -4.93 7.96 6.88
C MET A 70 -5.47 9.38 7.06
N MET A 71 -4.69 10.27 7.67
CA MET A 71 -5.07 11.66 7.92
C MET A 71 -4.76 12.56 6.73
N GLN A 72 -5.63 13.53 6.45
CA GLN A 72 -5.35 14.57 5.46
C GLN A 72 -4.10 15.37 5.86
N PRO A 73 -3.17 15.65 4.93
CA PRO A 73 -3.28 15.52 3.47
C PRO A 73 -2.99 14.13 2.88
N GLY A 74 -2.68 13.13 3.70
CA GLY A 74 -2.41 11.74 3.27
C GLY A 74 -0.92 11.41 3.13
N VAL A 75 -0.04 12.39 3.28
CA VAL A 75 1.42 12.24 3.10
C VAL A 75 2.16 12.07 4.42
N PHE A 76 3.42 11.65 4.34
CA PHE A 76 4.37 11.68 5.45
C PHE A 76 5.36 12.83 5.31
N ASP A 77 5.73 13.40 6.45
CA ASP A 77 6.85 14.31 6.57
C ASP A 77 7.99 13.57 7.29
N ILE A 78 8.96 13.06 6.51
CA ILE A 78 10.05 12.22 7.02
C ILE A 78 10.93 12.97 8.03
N ASP A 79 11.07 14.28 7.87
CA ASP A 79 11.90 15.09 8.75
C ASP A 79 11.27 15.30 10.13
N ASN A 80 9.96 15.09 10.25
CA ASN A 80 9.17 15.32 11.48
C ASN A 80 8.49 14.05 12.02
N MET A 81 9.00 12.86 11.69
CA MET A 81 8.39 11.58 12.13
C MET A 81 8.48 11.34 13.64
N SER A 82 9.43 11.94 14.36
CA SER A 82 9.59 11.74 15.80
C SER A 82 8.44 12.30 16.64
N ASP A 83 7.82 13.38 16.17
CA ASP A 83 6.70 14.06 16.84
C ASP A 83 5.35 13.76 16.16
N PHE A 84 5.35 12.84 15.20
CA PHE A 84 4.18 12.46 14.42
C PHE A 84 3.44 11.28 15.06
N SER A 85 2.11 11.35 15.07
CA SER A 85 1.26 10.19 15.26
C SER A 85 0.07 10.21 14.30
N THR A 86 -0.49 9.02 14.03
CA THR A 86 -1.68 8.89 13.17
C THR A 86 -2.58 7.76 13.64
N PRO A 87 -3.92 7.89 13.55
CA PRO A 87 -4.84 6.80 13.85
C PRO A 87 -4.70 5.61 12.90
N GLY A 88 -4.05 5.76 11.74
CA GLY A 88 -3.86 4.65 10.84
C GLY A 88 -3.12 4.94 9.55
N LEU A 89 -2.97 3.88 8.77
CA LEU A 89 -2.29 3.84 7.48
C LEU A 89 -3.24 3.31 6.42
N VAL A 90 -3.08 3.80 5.19
CA VAL A 90 -3.82 3.31 4.01
C VAL A 90 -2.83 2.63 3.09
N PHE A 91 -2.99 1.33 2.91
CA PHE A 91 -2.26 0.53 1.95
C PHE A 91 -3.07 0.48 0.66
N PHE A 92 -2.46 0.74 -0.48
CA PHE A 92 -3.17 0.66 -1.76
C PHE A 92 -2.27 0.19 -2.90
N VAL A 93 -2.87 -0.59 -3.80
CA VAL A 93 -2.30 -0.98 -5.09
C VAL A 93 -3.08 -0.32 -6.21
N THR A 94 -2.36 0.20 -7.20
CA THR A 94 -2.91 0.91 -8.34
C THR A 94 -2.68 0.08 -9.60
N LEU A 95 -3.76 -0.34 -10.26
CA LEU A 95 -3.72 -1.27 -11.39
C LEU A 95 -4.29 -0.63 -12.68
N PRO A 96 -3.69 -0.92 -13.84
CA PRO A 96 -2.45 -1.69 -14.03
C PRO A 96 -1.20 -0.89 -13.64
N GLY A 97 -0.08 -1.58 -13.39
CA GLY A 97 1.19 -0.95 -13.00
C GLY A 97 2.27 -1.96 -12.63
N PRO A 98 2.02 -2.81 -11.61
CA PRO A 98 2.88 -3.95 -11.32
C PRO A 98 2.91 -4.95 -12.49
N VAL A 99 4.04 -5.65 -12.65
CA VAL A 99 4.23 -6.76 -13.58
C VAL A 99 3.32 -7.94 -13.23
N ASP A 100 3.21 -8.27 -11.94
CA ASP A 100 2.27 -9.26 -11.41
C ASP A 100 1.30 -8.57 -10.44
N MET A 101 0.09 -8.29 -10.94
CA MET A 101 -0.94 -7.55 -10.21
C MET A 101 -1.49 -8.34 -9.02
N MET A 102 -1.62 -9.66 -9.16
CA MET A 102 -2.11 -10.53 -8.08
C MET A 102 -1.08 -10.61 -6.95
N GLN A 103 0.19 -10.84 -7.31
CA GLN A 103 1.28 -10.90 -6.35
C GLN A 103 1.47 -9.56 -5.61
N ALA A 104 1.35 -8.43 -6.31
CA ALA A 104 1.41 -7.11 -5.68
C ALA A 104 0.31 -6.92 -4.61
N PHE A 105 -0.92 -7.37 -4.89
CA PHE A 105 -2.01 -7.35 -3.91
C PHE A 105 -1.76 -8.28 -2.72
N ASP A 106 -1.30 -9.52 -2.96
CA ASP A 106 -0.99 -10.46 -1.89
C ASP A 106 0.14 -9.95 -0.98
N TYR A 107 1.20 -9.36 -1.56
CA TYR A 107 2.26 -8.72 -0.78
C TYR A 107 1.77 -7.50 -0.01
N MET A 108 0.86 -6.70 -0.56
CA MET A 108 0.23 -5.60 0.16
C MET A 108 -0.52 -6.11 1.39
N LEU A 109 -1.31 -7.18 1.25
CA LEU A 109 -2.06 -7.80 2.34
C LEU A 109 -1.12 -8.35 3.44
N GLU A 110 -0.12 -9.13 3.07
CA GLU A 110 0.86 -9.68 4.01
C GLU A 110 1.59 -8.57 4.78
N THR A 111 1.95 -7.49 4.10
CA THR A 111 2.60 -6.33 4.70
C THR A 111 1.66 -5.60 5.66
N ALA A 112 0.41 -5.37 5.26
CA ALA A 112 -0.60 -4.72 6.11
C ALA A 112 -0.83 -5.53 7.41
N GLN A 113 -0.92 -6.86 7.31
CA GLN A 113 -1.02 -7.76 8.47
C GLN A 113 0.22 -7.70 9.36
N THR A 114 1.41 -7.67 8.77
CA THR A 114 2.68 -7.54 9.51
C THR A 114 2.74 -6.22 10.27
N VAL A 115 2.37 -5.11 9.63
CA VAL A 115 2.35 -3.79 10.25
C VAL A 115 1.31 -3.73 11.36
N ALA A 116 0.09 -4.22 11.12
CA ALA A 116 -0.96 -4.29 12.14
C ALA A 116 -0.51 -5.11 13.36
N HIS A 117 0.16 -6.24 13.15
CA HIS A 117 0.68 -7.06 14.24
C HIS A 117 1.72 -6.30 15.10
N ASN A 118 2.71 -5.68 14.44
CA ASN A 118 3.81 -5.00 15.14
C ASN A 118 3.37 -3.71 15.82
N LEU A 119 2.46 -2.94 15.19
CA LEU A 119 1.96 -1.68 15.73
C LEU A 119 0.70 -1.82 16.57
N LYS A 120 0.23 -3.05 16.84
CA LYS A 120 -0.99 -3.35 17.61
C LYS A 120 -2.25 -2.70 17.01
N GLY A 121 -2.40 -2.81 15.69
CA GLY A 121 -3.57 -2.36 14.95
C GLY A 121 -4.46 -3.50 14.45
N ASP A 122 -5.51 -3.11 13.72
CA ASP A 122 -6.43 -4.00 13.01
C ASP A 122 -6.44 -3.69 11.52
N VAL A 123 -6.54 -4.74 10.70
CA VAL A 123 -6.66 -4.62 9.24
C VAL A 123 -8.13 -4.58 8.86
N LEU A 124 -8.52 -3.54 8.13
CA LEU A 124 -9.87 -3.29 7.64
C LEU A 124 -9.89 -3.18 6.11
N ASP A 125 -11.04 -3.46 5.51
CA ASP A 125 -11.27 -3.26 4.08
C ASP A 125 -11.42 -1.77 3.71
N GLU A 126 -11.70 -1.48 2.44
CA GLU A 126 -11.85 -0.12 1.91
C GLU A 126 -13.01 0.67 2.57
N THR A 127 -14.00 -0.04 3.11
CA THR A 127 -15.15 0.55 3.82
C THR A 127 -14.89 0.74 5.32
N ARG A 128 -13.68 0.39 5.79
CA ARG A 128 -13.30 0.32 7.20
C ARG A 128 -14.08 -0.75 7.98
N SER A 129 -14.53 -1.80 7.31
CA SER A 129 -15.12 -2.97 7.93
C SER A 129 -14.04 -4.02 8.20
N ALA A 130 -14.30 -4.94 9.14
CA ALA A 130 -13.37 -6.02 9.45
C ALA A 130 -13.04 -6.83 8.19
N LEU A 131 -11.75 -7.00 7.90
CA LEU A 131 -11.30 -7.73 6.72
C LEU A 131 -11.72 -9.20 6.82
N THR A 132 -12.40 -9.72 5.80
CA THR A 132 -12.85 -11.10 5.74
C THR A 132 -12.21 -11.87 4.60
N ARG A 133 -12.28 -13.20 4.67
CA ARG A 133 -11.91 -14.04 3.52
C ARG A 133 -12.73 -13.72 2.27
N GLN A 134 -14.01 -13.41 2.44
CA GLN A 134 -14.91 -13.08 1.33
C GLN A 134 -14.51 -11.78 0.63
N THR A 135 -14.20 -10.72 1.38
CA THR A 135 -13.76 -9.44 0.79
C THR A 135 -12.43 -9.61 0.06
N LEU A 136 -11.50 -10.41 0.59
CA LEU A 136 -10.24 -10.74 -0.08
C LEU A 136 -10.44 -11.54 -1.38
N GLU A 137 -11.29 -12.57 -1.34
CA GLU A 137 -11.60 -13.36 -2.55
C GLU A 137 -12.29 -12.50 -3.61
N HIS A 138 -13.12 -11.53 -3.20
CA HIS A 138 -13.73 -10.56 -4.11
C HIS A 138 -12.68 -9.68 -4.80
N SER A 139 -11.75 -9.08 -4.06
CA SER A 139 -10.66 -8.27 -4.64
C SER A 139 -9.81 -9.08 -5.62
N ARG A 140 -9.44 -10.32 -5.25
CA ARG A 140 -8.69 -11.21 -6.17
C ARG A 140 -9.47 -11.54 -7.43
N GLN A 141 -10.80 -11.71 -7.33
CA GLN A 141 -11.62 -11.94 -8.51
C GLN A 141 -11.63 -10.72 -9.45
N GLN A 142 -11.75 -9.51 -8.89
CA GLN A 142 -11.71 -8.26 -9.67
C GLN A 142 -10.36 -8.09 -10.39
N ILE A 143 -9.25 -8.41 -9.73
CA ILE A 143 -7.91 -8.37 -10.35
C ILE A 143 -7.82 -9.34 -11.54
N ARG A 144 -8.31 -10.58 -11.39
CA ARG A 144 -8.35 -11.55 -12.50
C ARG A 144 -9.24 -11.07 -13.66
N ASP A 145 -10.34 -10.38 -13.36
CA ASP A 145 -11.24 -9.83 -14.37
C ASP A 145 -10.59 -8.67 -15.13
N LEU A 146 -9.81 -7.84 -14.44
CA LEU A 146 -8.97 -6.81 -15.05
C LEU A 146 -7.92 -7.42 -15.98
N GLU A 147 -7.17 -8.42 -15.52
CA GLU A 147 -6.17 -9.14 -16.33
C GLU A 147 -6.78 -9.71 -17.62
N ARG A 148 -7.94 -10.36 -17.51
CA ARG A 148 -8.66 -10.91 -18.67
C ARG A 148 -9.11 -9.81 -19.64
N ARG A 149 -9.64 -8.69 -19.14
CA ARG A 149 -10.00 -7.54 -19.97
C ARG A 149 -8.78 -6.99 -20.70
N MET A 150 -7.66 -6.80 -20.02
CA MET A 150 -6.42 -6.30 -20.64
C MET A 150 -5.90 -7.23 -21.73
N LEU A 151 -5.88 -8.54 -21.49
CA LEU A 151 -5.48 -9.54 -22.51
C LEU A 151 -6.39 -9.54 -23.73
N ALA A 152 -7.69 -9.29 -23.55
CA ALA A 152 -8.64 -9.20 -24.66
C ALA A 152 -8.44 -7.93 -25.51
N HIS A 153 -8.03 -6.81 -24.91
CA HIS A 153 -7.78 -5.55 -25.61
C HIS A 153 -6.38 -5.46 -26.23
N ALA A 154 -5.44 -6.31 -25.81
CA ALA A 154 -4.09 -6.39 -26.37
C ALA A 154 -3.99 -7.24 -27.65
N ARG A 155 -5.10 -7.87 -28.07
CA ARG A 155 -5.21 -8.66 -29.30
C ARG A 155 -5.80 -7.83 -30.43
#